data_AF-A0A1F6K946-F1
#
_entry.id   AF-A0A1F6K946-F1
#
_cell.length_a   1.000
_cell.length_b   1.000
_cell.length_c   1.000
_cell.angle_alpha   90.00
_cell.angle_beta   90.00
_cell.angle_gamma   90.00
#
_symmetry.space_group_name_H-M   'P 1'
#
loop_
_entity.id
_entity.type
_entity.pdbx_description
1 polymer ?
#
loop_
_entity_poly.entity_id
_entity_poly.type
_entity_poly.pdbx_seq_one_letter_code
_entity_poly.pdbx_strand_id
1 'polypeptide(L)'
;MTQTREAEPPVHGPFFKITRLPPSLVRREHGVVKDHVVYFHAGDETMQFAWRIPDTFAGYLAGKMAGLVSNPQLIDGLEQRLNDPDLTPEAQILFTAMVKTARRIRTNSNPPSR
;
A
#
# COMPACT_ATOMS: atom_id res chain seq x y z
N MET A 1 -9.53 -13.66 43.11
CA MET A 1 -8.28 -13.51 42.32
C MET A 1 -8.70 -13.17 40.90
N THR A 2 -8.56 -11.91 40.50
CA THR A 2 -8.97 -11.41 39.19
C THR A 2 -7.82 -11.65 38.22
N GLN A 3 -7.90 -12.71 37.41
CA GLN A 3 -6.95 -12.95 36.34
C GLN A 3 -7.39 -12.11 35.14
N THR A 4 -6.86 -10.89 35.06
CA THR A 4 -6.94 -10.06 33.85
C THR A 4 -6.23 -10.83 32.75
N ARG A 5 -6.99 -11.44 31.82
CA ARG A 5 -6.44 -11.91 30.55
C ARG A 5 -5.92 -10.67 29.82
N GLU A 6 -4.60 -10.50 29.81
CA GLU A 6 -3.95 -9.63 28.84
C GLU A 6 -4.36 -10.15 27.47
N ALA A 7 -5.22 -9.39 26.79
CA ALA A 7 -5.59 -9.69 25.43
C ALA A 7 -4.31 -9.60 24.60
N GLU A 8 -3.85 -10.73 24.07
CA GLU A 8 -2.80 -10.75 23.06
C GLU A 8 -3.17 -9.72 21.99
N PRO A 9 -2.25 -8.80 21.62
CA PRO A 9 -2.54 -7.85 20.57
C PRO A 9 -2.91 -8.66 19.32
N PRO A 10 -4.00 -8.31 18.62
CA PRO A 10 -4.37 -9.01 17.41
C PRO A 10 -3.18 -8.99 16.46
N VAL A 11 -2.71 -10.19 16.09
CA VAL A 11 -1.74 -10.38 15.02
C VAL A 11 -2.45 -9.99 13.74
N HIS A 12 -2.52 -8.69 13.48
CA HIS A 12 -3.10 -8.18 12.25
C HIS A 12 -2.16 -8.58 11.12
N GLY A 13 -2.68 -9.44 10.23
CA GLY A 13 -2.03 -9.71 8.95
C GLY A 13 -1.76 -8.41 8.18
N PRO A 14 -0.93 -8.47 7.12
CA PRO A 14 -0.46 -7.27 6.44
C PRO A 14 -1.61 -6.35 6.00
N PHE A 15 -1.53 -5.06 6.33
CA PHE A 15 -2.58 -4.09 6.05
C PHE A 15 -2.03 -2.71 5.65
N PHE A 16 -2.87 -1.94 4.97
CA PHE A 16 -2.57 -0.55 4.62
C PHE A 16 -3.30 0.40 5.57
N LYS A 17 -2.58 1.40 6.08
CA LYS A 17 -3.12 2.45 6.94
C LYS A 17 -3.01 3.79 6.24
N ILE A 18 -4.11 4.53 6.22
CA ILE A 18 -4.15 5.89 5.68
C ILE A 18 -4.17 6.86 6.86
N THR A 19 -3.31 7.88 6.82
CA THR A 19 -3.24 8.90 7.86
C THR A 19 -3.13 10.28 7.25
N ARG A 20 -3.56 11.30 8.00
CA ARG A 20 -3.41 12.70 7.63
C ARG A 20 -2.08 13.28 8.07
N LEU A 21 -1.53 14.17 7.25
CA LEU A 21 -0.37 14.99 7.55
C LEU A 21 -0.72 16.07 8.58
N PRO A 22 0.24 16.48 9.41
CA PRO A 22 0.08 17.69 10.20
C PRO A 22 -0.09 18.90 9.27
N PRO A 23 -0.84 19.96 9.69
CA PRO A 23 -1.14 21.11 8.84
C PRO A 23 0.09 21.77 8.20
N SER A 24 1.24 21.77 8.89
CA SER A 24 2.52 22.32 8.42
C SER A 24 3.08 21.62 7.18
N LEU A 25 2.70 20.37 6.94
CA LEU A 25 3.19 19.54 5.84
C LEU A 25 2.20 19.44 4.67
N VAL A 26 1.02 20.04 4.79
CA VAL A 26 -0.04 19.99 3.78
C VAL A 26 0.36 20.77 2.52
N ARG A 27 0.28 20.05 1.41
CA ARG A 27 0.26 20.45 -0.01
C ARG A 27 -1.01 21.14 -0.50
N ARG A 28 -0.96 22.28 -1.20
CA ARG A 28 -1.98 22.62 -2.20
C ARG A 28 -1.31 22.88 -3.55
N GLU A 29 -1.63 22.07 -4.53
CA GLU A 29 -1.05 22.14 -5.89
C GLU A 29 -2.19 22.05 -6.89
N HIS A 30 -2.32 23.04 -7.78
CA HIS A 30 -3.35 23.09 -8.83
C HIS A 30 -4.79 22.90 -8.29
N GLY A 31 -5.10 23.47 -7.12
CA GLY A 31 -6.42 23.34 -6.49
C GLY A 31 -6.65 22.02 -5.74
N VAL A 32 -5.70 21.09 -5.78
CA VAL A 32 -5.79 19.79 -5.10
C VAL A 32 -5.05 19.84 -3.76
N VAL A 33 -5.73 19.40 -2.69
CA VAL A 33 -5.14 19.25 -1.36
C VAL A 33 -4.41 17.91 -1.28
N LYS A 34 -3.15 17.95 -0.87
CA LYS A 34 -2.28 16.78 -0.68
C LYS A 34 -1.89 16.69 0.80
N ASP A 35 -2.72 16.01 1.56
CA ASP A 35 -2.65 15.91 3.02
C ASP A 35 -2.65 14.47 3.54
N HIS A 36 -2.64 13.46 2.66
CA HIS A 36 -2.65 12.05 3.07
C HIS A 36 -1.33 11.34 2.84
N VAL A 37 -1.07 10.36 3.70
CA VAL A 37 0.04 9.41 3.66
C VAL A 37 -0.54 8.01 3.78
N VAL A 38 0.05 7.07 3.04
CA VAL A 38 -0.30 5.66 3.11
C VAL A 38 0.90 4.92 3.67
N TYR A 39 0.67 4.13 4.70
CA TYR A 39 1.63 3.21 5.29
C TYR A 39 1.21 1.78 5.00
N PHE A 40 2.20 0.91 4.84
CA PHE A 40 2.01 -0.53 4.84
C PHE A 40 2.60 -1.11 6.12
N HIS A 41 1.82 -1.93 6.81
CA HIS A 41 2.20 -2.62 8.04
C HIS A 41 2.21 -4.12 7.78
N ALA A 42 3.31 -4.81 8.13
CA ALA A 42 3.42 -6.26 8.07
C ALA A 42 4.21 -6.76 9.28
N GLY A 43 3.51 -7.32 10.28
CA GLY A 43 4.11 -7.60 11.58
C GLY A 43 4.62 -6.30 12.22
N ASP A 44 5.88 -6.30 12.65
CA ASP A 44 6.53 -5.13 13.26
C ASP A 44 7.11 -4.14 12.23
N GLU A 45 7.10 -4.51 10.93
CA GLU A 45 7.61 -3.62 9.89
C GLU A 45 6.54 -2.62 9.45
N THR A 46 6.92 -1.34 9.43
CA THR A 46 6.12 -0.25 8.86
C THR A 46 6.90 0.42 7.74
N MET A 47 6.30 0.47 6.56
CA MET A 47 6.87 1.14 5.38
C MET A 47 5.97 2.29 4.95
N GLN A 48 6.56 3.47 4.75
CA GLN A 48 5.86 4.56 4.07
C GLN A 48 5.67 4.18 2.61
N PHE A 49 4.41 4.02 2.20
CA PHE A 49 4.05 3.56 0.87
C PHE A 49 3.82 4.71 -0.10
N ALA A 50 3.08 5.75 0.33
CA ALA A 50 2.86 6.95 -0.46
C ALA A 50 2.76 8.19 0.43
N TRP A 51 3.18 9.35 -0.07
CA TRP A 51 3.29 10.59 0.70
C TRP A 51 2.75 11.79 -0.08
N ARG A 52 2.07 12.71 0.63
CA ARG A 52 1.45 13.92 0.06
C ARG A 52 0.61 13.59 -1.16
N ILE A 53 -0.38 12.72 -0.95
CA ILE A 53 -1.38 12.42 -1.97
C ILE A 53 -2.77 12.92 -1.54
N PRO A 54 -3.68 13.16 -2.50
CA PRO A 54 -5.06 13.46 -2.19
C PRO A 54 -5.76 12.26 -1.55
N ASP A 55 -6.75 12.52 -0.70
CA ASP A 55 -7.54 11.50 0.00
C ASP A 55 -8.12 10.44 -0.95
N THR A 56 -8.75 10.89 -2.05
CA THR A 56 -9.35 10.00 -3.06
C THR A 56 -8.34 9.05 -3.67
N PHE A 57 -7.12 9.53 -3.94
CA PHE A 57 -6.04 8.69 -4.46
C PHE A 57 -5.47 7.76 -3.38
N ALA A 58 -5.40 8.20 -2.12
CA ALA A 58 -4.95 7.36 -1.01
C ALA A 58 -5.83 6.12 -0.83
N GLY A 59 -7.15 6.30 -0.81
CA GLY A 59 -8.11 5.19 -0.72
C GLY A 59 -7.99 4.22 -1.90
N TYR A 60 -7.96 4.75 -3.12
CA TYR A 60 -7.78 3.94 -4.34
C TYR A 60 -6.49 3.12 -4.30
N LEU A 61 -5.37 3.77 -3.97
CA LEU A 61 -4.05 3.16 -3.99
C LEU A 61 -3.92 2.06 -2.92
N ALA A 62 -4.38 2.33 -1.69
CA ALA A 62 -4.40 1.34 -0.61
C ALA A 62 -5.26 0.13 -0.97
N GLY A 63 -6.46 0.34 -1.52
CA GLY A 63 -7.34 -0.76 -1.94
C GLY A 63 -6.76 -1.62 -3.06
N LYS A 64 -6.20 -0.99 -4.10
CA LYS A 64 -5.54 -1.71 -5.20
C LYS A 64 -4.35 -2.53 -4.71
N MET A 65 -3.51 -1.96 -3.85
CA MET A 65 -2.35 -2.66 -3.32
C MET A 65 -2.73 -3.81 -2.38
N ALA A 66 -3.75 -3.63 -1.53
CA ALA A 66 -4.29 -4.71 -0.71
C ALA A 66 -4.77 -5.89 -1.58
N GLY A 67 -5.44 -5.60 -2.70
CA GLY A 67 -5.82 -6.61 -3.69
C GLY A 67 -4.62 -7.33 -4.31
N LEU A 68 -3.60 -6.59 -4.75
CA LEU A 68 -2.40 -7.17 -5.36
C LEU A 68 -1.59 -8.04 -4.39
N VAL A 69 -1.49 -7.63 -3.12
CA VAL A 69 -0.76 -8.39 -2.09
C VAL A 69 -1.52 -9.67 -1.72
N SER A 70 -2.86 -9.61 -1.65
CA SER A 70 -3.69 -10.76 -1.29
C SER A 70 -3.91 -11.75 -2.44
N ASN A 71 -3.93 -11.30 -3.69
CA ASN A 71 -4.15 -12.15 -4.86
C ASN A 71 -3.00 -12.08 -5.89
N PRO A 72 -2.18 -13.15 -6.00
CA PRO A 72 -1.10 -13.26 -6.98
C PRO A 72 -1.53 -13.01 -8.42
N GLN A 73 -2.71 -13.50 -8.82
CA GLN A 73 -3.18 -13.46 -10.20
C GLN A 73 -3.45 -12.03 -10.65
N LEU A 74 -3.76 -11.12 -9.71
CA LEU A 74 -3.91 -9.70 -10.02
C LEU A 74 -2.58 -9.04 -10.35
N ILE A 75 -1.46 -9.57 -9.85
CA ILE A 75 -0.12 -9.11 -10.24
C ILE A 75 0.12 -9.50 -11.70
N ASP A 76 -0.14 -10.75 -12.07
CA ASP A 76 0.04 -11.25 -13.44
C ASP A 76 -0.83 -10.46 -14.43
N GLY A 77 -2.09 -10.19 -14.07
CA GLY A 77 -2.98 -9.35 -14.89
C GLY A 77 -2.50 -7.90 -15.02
N LEU A 78 -1.90 -7.33 -13.97
CA LEU A 78 -1.31 -6.00 -14.03
C LEU A 78 -0.03 -5.99 -14.89
N GLU A 79 0.76 -7.06 -14.89
CA GLU A 79 1.92 -7.20 -15.77
C GLU A 79 1.54 -7.36 -17.22
N GLN A 80 0.47 -8.10 -17.52
CA GLN A 80 -0.08 -8.15 -18.89
C GLN A 80 -0.46 -6.74 -19.37
N ARG A 81 -1.10 -5.95 -18.50
CA ARG A 81 -1.48 -4.57 -18.79
C ARG A 81 -0.29 -3.62 -18.98
N LEU A 82 0.89 -3.93 -18.45
CA LEU A 82 2.10 -3.15 -18.72
C LEU A 82 2.59 -3.27 -20.18
N ASN A 83 2.11 -4.26 -20.92
CA ASN A 83 2.38 -4.43 -22.36
C ASN A 83 1.37 -3.70 -23.26
N ASP A 84 0.36 -3.05 -22.68
CA ASP A 84 -0.63 -2.27 -23.41
C ASP A 84 0.04 -1.03 -24.04
N PRO A 85 0.05 -0.90 -25.38
CA PRO A 85 0.70 0.23 -26.05
C PRO A 85 -0.02 1.57 -25.80
N ASP A 86 -1.28 1.55 -25.38
CA ASP A 86 -2.06 2.76 -25.09
C ASP A 86 -1.85 3.26 -23.65
N LEU A 87 -1.00 2.59 -22.87
CA LEU A 87 -0.71 2.97 -21.50
C LEU A 87 0.13 4.25 -21.46
N THR A 88 -0.35 5.26 -20.73
CA THR A 88 0.44 6.50 -20.59
C THR A 88 1.74 6.25 -19.83
N PRO A 89 2.81 7.02 -20.07
CA PRO A 89 4.08 6.87 -19.37
C PRO A 89 3.95 6.92 -17.84
N GLU A 90 3.09 7.79 -17.31
CA GLU A 90 2.83 7.93 -15.88
C GLU A 90 2.16 6.68 -15.30
N ALA A 91 1.18 6.13 -16.03
CA ALA A 91 0.51 4.89 -15.64
C ALA A 91 1.48 3.71 -15.67
N GLN A 92 2.39 3.66 -16.64
CA GLN A 92 3.42 2.62 -16.73
C GLN A 92 4.38 2.65 -15.54
N ILE A 93 4.84 3.84 -15.13
CA ILE A 93 5.68 4.03 -13.94
C ILE A 93 4.94 3.57 -12.68
N LEU A 94 3.69 4.01 -12.51
CA LEU A 94 2.88 3.67 -11.35
C LEU A 94 2.63 2.15 -11.27
N PHE A 95 2.18 1.53 -12.35
CA PHE A 95 1.87 0.10 -12.38
C PHE A 95 3.12 -0.76 -12.16
N THR A 96 4.25 -0.38 -12.75
CA THR A 96 5.54 -1.04 -12.51
C THR A 96 5.94 -0.97 -11.04
N ALA A 97 5.80 0.20 -10.41
CA ALA A 97 6.09 0.37 -8.99
C ALA A 97 5.15 -0.46 -8.10
N MET A 98 3.87 -0.54 -8.46
CA MET A 98 2.88 -1.36 -7.75
C MET A 98 3.22 -2.86 -7.83
N VAL A 99 3.53 -3.39 -9.02
CA VAL A 99 3.94 -4.80 -9.22
C VAL A 99 5.18 -5.12 -8.39
N LYS A 100 6.24 -4.30 -8.51
CA LYS A 100 7.50 -4.52 -7.76
C LYS A 100 7.25 -4.52 -6.25
N THR A 101 6.43 -3.59 -5.77
CA THR A 101 6.16 -3.47 -4.34
C THR A 101 5.31 -4.64 -3.84
N ALA A 102 4.27 -5.02 -4.57
CA ALA A 102 3.41 -6.16 -4.21
C ALA A 102 4.23 -7.46 -4.13
N ARG A 103 5.13 -7.70 -5.09
CA ARG A 103 6.05 -8.86 -5.04
C ARG A 103 6.96 -8.83 -3.82
N ARG A 104 7.63 -7.71 -3.57
CA ARG A 104 8.53 -7.57 -2.40
C ARG A 104 7.79 -7.87 -1.09
N ILE A 105 6.60 -7.29 -0.92
CA ILE A 105 5.77 -7.53 0.27
C ILE A 105 5.45 -9.01 0.40
N ARG A 106 5.04 -9.68 -0.68
CA ARG A 106 4.68 -11.10 -0.64
C ARG A 106 5.87 -12.02 -0.37
N THR A 107 7.04 -11.73 -0.94
CA THR A 107 8.27 -12.48 -0.66
C THR A 107 8.68 -12.34 0.81
N ASN A 108 8.60 -11.13 1.37
CA ASN A 108 8.93 -10.90 2.78
C ASN A 108 7.89 -11.50 3.74
N SER A 109 6.62 -11.55 3.33
CA SER A 109 5.53 -12.10 4.15
C SER A 109 5.47 -13.64 4.12
N ASN A 110 6.18 -14.28 3.19
CA ASN A 110 6.18 -15.74 3.03
C ASN A 110 7.62 -16.21 2.70
N PRO A 111 8.54 -16.18 3.67
CA PRO A 111 9.92 -16.59 3.42
C PRO A 111 9.95 -18.07 3.01
N PRO A 112 10.77 -18.45 2.00
CA PRO A 112 10.92 -19.85 1.64
C PRO A 112 11.40 -20.62 2.87
N SER A 113 10.64 -21.65 3.27
CA SER A 113 11.03 -22.56 4.34
C SER A 113 12.35 -23.21 3.95
N ARG A 114 13.41 -22.94 4.73
CA ARG A 114 14.71 -23.61 4.60
C ARG A 114 14.65 -25.01 5.18
#